data_AF-A0A975XFX0-F1
#
_entry.id   AF-A0A975XFX0-F1
#
_cell.length_a   1.000
_cell.length_b   1.000
_cell.length_c   1.000
_cell.angle_alpha   90.00
_cell.angle_beta   90.00
_cell.angle_gamma   90.00
#
_symmetry.space_group_name_H-M   'P 1'
#
loop_
_entity.id
_entity.type
_entity.pdbx_description
1 polymer ?
#
loop_
_entity_poly.entity_id
_entity_poly.type
_entity_poly.pdbx_seq_one_letter_code
_entity_poly.pdbx_strand_id
1 'polypeptide(L)'
;MPSRQSVDRLSPPAAAMPAPDAAAPSWRRHAWIGAAAAFVAYESALHVAAHQPGAEVAALWLGAAPFLLIGFVACRRLAGPLPAWLALLAACAALWFWRAPLAGHFGWTYYLQHVGANAALGAMFALSLRRGRTPLCTQIATAIHGPLSAAHARYTVRVTQAWTLFFAAMVGVSTLLFVLAPVAAWSGFANLATPLLIVLMFAAEALYRRIAFPGMRHRGLLDAVHGYRALMTARAARPGLPR
;
A
#
# COMPACT_ATOMS: atom_id res chain seq x y z
N MET A 1 -75.00 -6.37 -15.69
CA MET A 1 -73.80 -6.10 -16.51
C MET A 1 -72.60 -6.77 -15.85
N PRO A 2 -71.91 -7.72 -16.52
CA PRO A 2 -70.78 -8.45 -15.96
C PRO A 2 -69.47 -7.67 -16.21
N SER A 3 -68.79 -7.29 -15.13
CA SER A 3 -67.49 -6.61 -15.16
C SER A 3 -66.34 -7.62 -15.27
N ARG A 4 -65.90 -7.80 -16.53
CA ARG A 4 -64.52 -7.98 -17.01
C ARG A 4 -63.55 -8.82 -16.16
N GLN A 5 -63.29 -10.03 -16.68
CA GLN A 5 -62.07 -10.80 -16.48
C GLN A 5 -60.82 -9.95 -16.79
N SER A 6 -59.94 -9.77 -15.81
CA SER A 6 -58.60 -9.24 -16.01
C SER A 6 -57.60 -10.37 -16.19
N VAL A 7 -57.24 -10.59 -17.45
CA VAL A 7 -56.02 -11.17 -18.02
C VAL A 7 -54.97 -11.65 -17.00
N ASP A 8 -54.82 -12.96 -16.97
CA ASP A 8 -53.71 -13.73 -16.43
C ASP A 8 -52.37 -13.26 -17.04
N ARG A 9 -51.59 -12.48 -16.30
CA ARG A 9 -50.21 -12.14 -16.67
C ARG A 9 -49.29 -13.24 -16.16
N LEU A 10 -48.97 -14.16 -17.06
CA LEU A 10 -47.83 -15.08 -16.98
C LEU A 10 -46.59 -14.33 -16.45
N SER A 11 -46.16 -14.68 -15.24
CA SER A 11 -44.88 -14.23 -14.68
C SER A 11 -43.74 -14.85 -15.48
N PRO A 12 -42.72 -14.09 -15.93
CA PRO A 12 -41.55 -14.68 -16.56
C PRO A 12 -40.78 -15.53 -15.53
N PRO A 13 -40.18 -16.68 -15.93
CA PRO A 13 -39.45 -17.53 -15.02
C PRO A 13 -38.27 -16.77 -14.41
N ALA A 14 -38.08 -16.97 -13.11
CA ALA A 14 -36.96 -16.42 -12.34
C ALA A 14 -35.64 -16.66 -13.10
N ALA A 15 -34.95 -15.58 -13.46
CA ALA A 15 -33.61 -15.65 -14.03
C ALA A 15 -32.73 -16.44 -13.05
N ALA A 16 -32.25 -17.60 -13.49
CA ALA A 16 -31.31 -18.42 -12.75
C ALA A 16 -30.13 -17.54 -12.28
N MET A 17 -29.88 -17.55 -10.97
CA MET A 17 -28.67 -16.98 -10.37
C MET A 17 -27.45 -17.56 -11.10
N PRO A 18 -26.52 -16.74 -11.62
CA PRO A 18 -25.26 -17.25 -12.11
C PRO A 18 -24.54 -17.98 -10.97
N ALA A 19 -24.04 -19.19 -11.25
CA ALA A 19 -23.29 -20.00 -10.31
C ALA A 19 -22.10 -19.21 -9.74
N PRO A 20 -21.76 -19.37 -8.45
CA PRO A 20 -20.62 -18.69 -7.85
C PRO A 20 -19.34 -19.01 -8.61
N ASP A 21 -18.60 -17.94 -8.95
CA ASP A 21 -17.38 -17.89 -9.76
C ASP A 21 -16.46 -19.11 -9.64
N ALA A 22 -16.01 -19.57 -10.82
CA ALA A 22 -14.91 -20.51 -10.98
C ALA A 22 -13.73 -20.13 -10.07
N ALA A 23 -13.27 -21.09 -9.27
CA ALA A 23 -12.17 -20.93 -8.32
C ALA A 23 -10.96 -20.21 -8.96
N ALA A 24 -10.59 -19.06 -8.39
CA ALA A 24 -9.45 -18.27 -8.84
C ALA A 24 -8.18 -19.15 -8.99
N PRO A 25 -7.43 -19.02 -10.09
CA PRO A 25 -6.38 -19.98 -10.44
C PRO A 25 -5.22 -19.99 -9.41
N SER A 26 -4.75 -21.20 -9.08
CA SER A 26 -3.80 -21.50 -8.00
C SER A 26 -2.44 -20.78 -8.08
N TRP A 27 -2.00 -20.35 -9.27
CA TRP A 27 -0.76 -19.56 -9.42
C TRP A 27 -0.81 -18.23 -8.66
N ARG A 28 -2.01 -17.64 -8.50
CA ARG A 28 -2.22 -16.43 -7.66
C ARG A 28 -2.05 -16.70 -6.17
N ARG A 29 -2.23 -17.95 -5.72
CA ARG A 29 -2.02 -18.34 -4.31
C ARG A 29 -0.55 -18.44 -3.93
N HIS A 30 0.37 -18.54 -4.90
CA HIS A 30 1.82 -18.58 -4.64
C HIS A 30 2.57 -17.35 -5.17
N ALA A 31 1.89 -16.48 -5.94
CA ALA A 31 2.44 -15.22 -6.44
C ALA A 31 2.98 -14.30 -5.32
N TRP A 32 2.43 -14.39 -4.10
CA TRP A 32 2.95 -13.64 -2.94
C TRP A 32 4.31 -14.14 -2.47
N ILE A 33 4.63 -15.44 -2.64
CA ILE A 33 5.94 -16.03 -2.30
C ILE A 33 6.99 -15.47 -3.26
N GLY A 34 6.67 -15.41 -4.55
CA GLY A 34 7.53 -14.78 -5.55
C GLY A 34 7.74 -13.29 -5.30
N ALA A 35 6.68 -12.56 -4.95
CA ALA A 35 6.78 -11.14 -4.60
C ALA A 35 7.61 -10.90 -3.33
N ALA A 36 7.44 -11.73 -2.30
CA ALA A 36 8.23 -11.66 -1.07
C ALA A 36 9.70 -12.01 -1.33
N ALA A 37 9.97 -13.06 -2.11
CA ALA A 37 11.34 -13.44 -2.48
C ALA A 37 12.02 -12.36 -3.33
N ALA A 38 11.31 -11.76 -4.29
CA ALA A 38 11.82 -10.65 -5.09
C ALA A 38 12.09 -9.40 -4.23
N PHE A 39 11.22 -9.10 -3.26
CA PHE A 39 11.42 -8.01 -2.32
C PHE A 39 12.65 -8.26 -1.43
N VAL A 40 12.79 -9.47 -0.86
CA VAL A 40 13.97 -9.83 -0.06
C VAL A 40 15.25 -9.79 -0.90
N ALA A 41 15.22 -10.30 -2.13
CA ALA A 41 16.36 -10.24 -3.04
C ALA A 41 16.75 -8.79 -3.40
N TYR A 42 15.76 -7.92 -3.61
CA TYR A 42 15.96 -6.50 -3.87
C TYR A 42 16.56 -5.77 -2.65
N GLU A 43 16.01 -5.96 -1.45
CA GLU A 43 16.54 -5.36 -0.21
C GLU A 43 17.95 -5.88 0.11
N SER A 44 18.21 -7.17 -0.16
CA SER A 44 19.54 -7.78 0.01
C SER A 44 20.54 -7.19 -0.99
N ALA A 45 20.15 -7.01 -2.25
CA ALA A 45 20.98 -6.39 -3.28
C ALA A 45 21.30 -4.92 -2.95
N LEU A 46 20.32 -4.18 -2.41
CA LEU A 46 20.52 -2.82 -1.89
C LEU A 46 21.49 -2.77 -0.72
N HIS A 47 21.32 -3.68 0.26
CA HIS A 47 22.22 -3.77 1.41
C HIS A 47 23.65 -4.08 0.97
N VAL A 48 23.83 -5.03 0.05
CA VAL A 48 25.14 -5.39 -0.49
C VAL A 48 25.75 -4.24 -1.30
N ALA A 49 24.97 -3.59 -2.17
CA ALA A 49 25.43 -2.44 -2.96
C ALA A 49 25.82 -1.24 -2.08
N ALA A 50 25.14 -1.05 -0.94
CA ALA A 50 25.48 0.00 0.03
C ALA A 50 26.79 -0.27 0.80
N HIS A 51 27.26 -1.52 0.86
CA HIS A 51 28.50 -1.89 1.56
C HIS A 51 29.68 -2.13 0.61
N GLN A 52 29.48 -2.10 -0.71
CA GLN A 52 30.55 -2.29 -1.70
C GLN A 52 31.15 -0.95 -2.13
N PRO A 53 32.47 -0.72 -1.91
CA PRO A 53 33.16 0.47 -2.41
C PRO A 53 33.04 0.55 -3.94
N GLY A 54 32.56 1.68 -4.45
CA GLY A 54 32.37 1.90 -5.90
C GLY A 54 30.99 1.51 -6.47
N ALA A 55 30.11 0.89 -5.67
CA ALA A 55 28.75 0.53 -6.08
C ALA A 55 27.70 1.63 -5.75
N GLU A 56 28.13 2.80 -5.28
CA GLU A 56 27.27 3.90 -4.81
C GLU A 56 26.27 4.37 -5.88
N VAL A 57 26.70 4.45 -7.14
CA VAL A 57 25.83 4.82 -8.26
C VAL A 57 24.80 3.73 -8.53
N ALA A 58 25.18 2.45 -8.43
CA ALA A 58 24.24 1.34 -8.58
C ALA A 58 23.22 1.32 -7.43
N ALA A 59 23.67 1.54 -6.20
CA ALA A 59 22.80 1.63 -5.02
C ALA A 59 21.82 2.81 -5.12
N LEU A 60 22.25 3.96 -5.66
CA LEU A 60 21.38 5.11 -5.92
C LEU A 60 20.28 4.79 -6.92
N TRP A 61 20.61 4.15 -8.04
CA TRP A 61 19.63 3.74 -9.05
C TRP A 61 18.66 2.67 -8.54
N LEU A 62 19.19 1.67 -7.82
CA LEU A 62 18.38 0.65 -7.16
C LEU A 62 17.38 1.29 -6.19
N GLY A 63 17.86 2.16 -5.28
CA GLY A 63 17.00 2.82 -4.28
C GLY A 63 15.98 3.77 -4.89
N ALA A 64 16.31 4.44 -6.00
CA ALA A 64 15.39 5.34 -6.69
C ALA A 64 14.30 4.61 -7.49
N ALA A 65 14.56 3.38 -7.96
CA ALA A 65 13.66 2.62 -8.83
C ALA A 65 12.19 2.53 -8.34
N PRO A 66 11.89 2.15 -7.08
CA PRO A 66 10.50 2.08 -6.60
C PRO A 66 9.82 3.45 -6.59
N PHE A 67 10.52 4.53 -6.26
CA PHE A 67 9.97 5.88 -6.25
C PHE A 67 9.70 6.39 -7.67
N LEU A 68 10.60 6.12 -8.62
CA LEU A 68 10.41 6.44 -10.03
C LEU A 68 9.19 5.70 -10.59
N LEU A 69 9.03 4.42 -10.24
CA LEU A 69 7.87 3.63 -10.66
C LEU A 69 6.56 4.18 -10.07
N ILE A 70 6.53 4.47 -8.77
CA ILE A 70 5.36 5.07 -8.11
C ILE A 70 5.02 6.43 -8.73
N GLY A 71 6.03 7.29 -8.92
CA GLY A 71 5.88 8.61 -9.52
C GLY A 71 5.36 8.53 -10.96
N PHE A 72 5.90 7.61 -11.77
CA PHE A 72 5.43 7.36 -13.13
C PHE A 72 3.97 6.90 -13.15
N VAL A 73 3.60 5.92 -12.32
CA VAL A 73 2.22 5.42 -12.24
C VAL A 73 1.26 6.51 -11.76
N ALA A 74 1.66 7.32 -10.78
CA ALA A 74 0.86 8.43 -10.27
C ALA A 74 0.67 9.51 -11.36
N CYS A 75 1.74 9.96 -11.98
CA CYS A 75 1.71 10.96 -13.05
C CYS A 75 0.89 10.46 -14.25
N ARG A 76 1.03 9.17 -14.61
CA ARG A 76 0.21 8.54 -15.66
C ARG A 76 -1.28 8.61 -15.36
N ARG A 77 -1.67 8.43 -14.10
CA ARG A 77 -3.08 8.47 -13.68
C ARG A 77 -3.64 9.87 -13.57
N LEU A 78 -2.81 10.85 -13.21
CA LEU A 78 -3.22 12.24 -12.97
C LEU A 78 -3.16 13.12 -14.22
N ALA A 79 -2.14 12.91 -15.07
CA ALA A 79 -1.80 13.79 -16.19
C ALA A 79 -1.74 13.07 -17.55
N GLY A 80 -1.91 11.75 -17.59
CA GLY A 80 -1.87 10.95 -18.82
C GLY A 80 -0.48 10.40 -19.18
N PRO A 81 -0.36 9.62 -20.26
CA PRO A 81 0.84 8.85 -20.58
C PRO A 81 2.04 9.73 -21.01
N LEU A 82 1.80 10.80 -21.77
CA LEU A 82 2.87 11.65 -22.30
C LEU A 82 3.57 12.47 -21.19
N PRO A 83 2.87 13.18 -20.28
CA PRO A 83 3.52 13.88 -19.18
C PRO A 83 4.25 12.94 -18.22
N ALA A 84 3.77 11.71 -18.05
CA ALA A 84 4.44 10.73 -17.21
C ALA A 84 5.77 10.24 -17.78
N TRP A 85 5.83 9.99 -19.09
CA TRP A 85 7.10 9.65 -19.75
C TRP A 85 8.08 10.82 -19.73
N LEU A 86 7.60 12.05 -19.95
CA LEU A 86 8.43 13.26 -19.82
C LEU A 86 8.95 13.44 -18.40
N ALA A 87 8.10 13.25 -17.38
CA ALA A 87 8.49 13.33 -15.98
C ALA A 87 9.51 12.23 -15.60
N LEU A 88 9.33 11.02 -16.12
CA LEU A 88 10.28 9.92 -15.91
C LEU A 88 11.63 10.21 -16.58
N LEU A 89 11.63 10.67 -17.83
CA LEU A 89 12.84 11.06 -18.55
C LEU A 89 13.56 12.21 -17.83
N ALA A 90 12.83 13.22 -17.37
CA ALA A 90 13.39 14.33 -16.60
C ALA A 90 13.99 13.84 -15.27
N ALA A 91 13.31 12.94 -14.56
CA ALA A 91 13.82 12.36 -13.32
C ALA A 91 15.07 11.51 -13.54
N CYS A 92 15.11 10.69 -14.58
CA CYS A 92 16.28 9.91 -14.97
C CYS A 92 17.46 10.80 -15.41
N ALA A 93 17.19 11.85 -16.18
CA ALA A 93 18.20 12.82 -16.59
C ALA A 93 18.76 13.58 -15.38
N ALA A 94 17.91 14.01 -14.45
CA ALA A 94 18.34 14.62 -13.20
C ALA A 94 19.18 13.66 -12.36
N LEU A 95 18.75 12.42 -12.15
CA LEU A 95 19.55 11.40 -11.45
C LEU A 95 20.91 11.17 -12.14
N TRP A 96 20.94 11.15 -13.47
CA TRP A 96 22.19 11.02 -14.22
C TRP A 96 23.12 12.21 -14.02
N PHE A 97 22.62 13.45 -14.18
CA PHE A 97 23.45 14.66 -14.02
C PHE A 97 23.97 14.84 -12.60
N TRP A 98 23.16 14.52 -11.60
CA TRP A 98 23.48 14.74 -10.19
C TRP A 98 24.10 13.50 -9.51
N ARG A 99 24.38 12.43 -10.26
CA ARG A 99 24.89 11.15 -9.70
C ARG A 99 26.14 11.27 -8.84
N ALA A 100 27.10 12.13 -9.24
CA ALA A 100 28.38 12.26 -8.53
C ALA A 100 28.23 12.91 -7.14
N PRO A 101 27.55 14.07 -6.99
CA PRO A 101 27.30 14.64 -5.66
C PRO A 101 26.33 13.80 -4.82
N LEU A 102 25.35 13.10 -5.43
CA LEU A 102 24.46 12.20 -4.69
C LEU A 102 25.17 10.95 -4.17
N ALA A 103 26.09 10.37 -4.96
CA ALA A 103 26.91 9.24 -4.53
C ALA A 103 27.80 9.61 -3.33
N GLY A 104 28.40 10.80 -3.35
CA GLY A 104 29.17 11.32 -2.21
C GLY A 104 28.36 11.59 -0.94
N HIS A 105 27.04 11.76 -1.04
CA HIS A 105 26.11 11.94 0.08
C HIS A 105 25.08 10.80 0.16
N PHE A 106 25.49 9.59 -0.22
CA PHE A 106 24.60 8.43 -0.32
C PHE A 106 23.75 8.24 0.94
N GLY A 107 24.37 8.34 2.13
CA GLY A 107 23.68 8.24 3.42
C GLY A 107 22.49 9.20 3.55
N TRP A 108 22.64 10.47 3.17
CA TRP A 108 21.57 11.47 3.24
C TRP A 108 20.45 11.21 2.24
N THR A 109 20.80 10.84 1.00
CA THR A 109 19.80 10.54 -0.03
C THR A 109 18.95 9.34 0.34
N TYR A 110 19.58 8.27 0.83
CA TYR A 110 18.90 7.07 1.27
C TYR A 110 18.07 7.33 2.53
N TYR A 111 18.60 8.13 3.46
CA TYR A 111 17.87 8.55 4.66
C TYR A 111 16.60 9.31 4.33
N LEU A 112 16.68 10.30 3.43
CA LEU A 112 15.54 11.11 3.03
C LEU A 112 14.48 10.26 2.31
N GLN A 113 14.90 9.27 1.51
CA GLN A 113 13.98 8.31 0.89
C GLN A 113 13.27 7.46 1.94
N HIS A 114 14.01 6.86 2.88
CA HIS A 114 13.45 6.00 3.92
C HIS A 114 12.50 6.76 4.83
N VAL A 115 12.94 7.89 5.39
CA VAL A 115 12.10 8.72 6.27
C VAL A 115 10.95 9.34 5.49
N GLY A 116 11.19 9.83 4.27
CA GLY A 116 10.15 10.40 3.42
C GLY A 116 9.04 9.42 3.10
N ALA A 117 9.38 8.17 2.77
CA ALA A 117 8.39 7.11 2.52
C ALA A 117 7.57 6.78 3.78
N ASN A 118 8.24 6.55 4.92
CA ASN A 118 7.57 6.25 6.18
C ASN A 118 6.71 7.42 6.66
N ALA A 119 7.19 8.65 6.53
CA ALA A 119 6.46 9.86 6.90
C ALA A 119 5.24 10.06 6.00
N ALA A 120 5.35 9.85 4.68
CA ALA A 120 4.22 9.95 3.77
C ALA A 120 3.13 8.90 4.08
N LEU A 121 3.52 7.66 4.34
CA LEU A 121 2.59 6.61 4.77
C LEU A 121 1.95 6.95 6.12
N GLY A 122 2.76 7.32 7.11
CA GLY A 122 2.28 7.74 8.43
C GLY A 122 1.30 8.92 8.34
N ALA A 123 1.62 9.93 7.54
CA ALA A 123 0.75 11.08 7.29
C ALA A 123 -0.56 10.67 6.63
N MET A 124 -0.55 9.73 5.68
CA MET A 124 -1.78 9.21 5.06
C MET A 124 -2.72 8.58 6.11
N PHE A 125 -2.18 7.75 7.01
CA PHE A 125 -2.96 7.15 8.10
C PHE A 125 -3.42 8.23 9.11
N ALA A 126 -2.52 9.13 9.53
CA ALA A 126 -2.82 10.20 10.49
C ALA A 126 -3.88 11.17 9.98
N LEU A 127 -3.78 11.61 8.73
CA LEU A 127 -4.74 12.51 8.10
C LEU A 127 -6.12 11.86 7.97
N SER A 128 -6.18 10.53 7.82
CA SER A 128 -7.45 9.80 7.81
C SER A 128 -8.15 9.75 9.17
N LEU A 129 -7.41 9.97 10.28
CA LEU A 129 -7.93 10.02 11.65
C LEU A 129 -8.47 11.41 12.04
N ARG A 130 -8.33 12.43 11.19
CA ARG A 130 -8.84 13.78 11.48
C ARG A 130 -10.37 13.77 11.65
N ARG A 131 -10.87 14.62 12.55
CA ARG A 131 -12.31 14.82 12.76
C ARG A 131 -13.01 15.14 11.43
N GLY A 132 -14.13 14.46 11.16
CA GLY A 132 -14.90 14.60 9.91
C GLY A 132 -14.38 13.75 8.74
N ARG A 133 -13.33 12.94 8.90
CA ARG A 133 -12.87 11.94 7.93
C ARG A 133 -13.13 10.53 8.45
N THR A 134 -13.34 9.59 7.55
CA THR A 134 -13.39 8.17 7.89
C THR A 134 -11.97 7.61 7.93
N PRO A 135 -11.54 6.88 8.97
CA PRO A 135 -10.21 6.27 9.03
C PRO A 135 -9.94 5.33 7.86
N LEU A 136 -8.70 5.24 7.41
CA LEU A 136 -8.35 4.50 6.18
C LEU A 136 -8.73 3.02 6.28
N CYS A 137 -8.42 2.34 7.39
CA CYS A 137 -8.80 0.94 7.57
C CYS A 137 -10.32 0.76 7.62
N THR A 138 -11.06 1.74 8.14
CA THR A 138 -12.53 1.74 8.14
C THR A 138 -13.07 1.85 6.71
N GLN A 139 -12.52 2.75 5.89
CA GLN A 139 -12.90 2.88 4.48
C GLN A 139 -12.68 1.57 3.71
N ILE A 140 -11.51 0.94 3.90
CA ILE A 140 -11.17 -0.33 3.26
C ILE A 140 -12.13 -1.43 3.72
N ALA A 141 -12.35 -1.56 5.03
CA ALA A 141 -13.24 -2.57 5.58
C ALA A 141 -14.70 -2.38 5.13
N THR A 142 -15.20 -1.15 5.08
CA THR A 142 -16.55 -0.84 4.57
C THR A 142 -16.68 -1.15 3.08
N ALA A 143 -15.64 -0.91 2.28
CA ALA A 143 -15.64 -1.25 0.86
C ALA A 143 -15.70 -2.76 0.60
N ILE A 144 -15.15 -3.58 1.50
CA ILE A 144 -15.10 -5.04 1.36
C ILE A 144 -16.35 -5.70 1.95
N HIS A 145 -16.75 -5.28 3.14
CA HIS A 145 -17.76 -5.96 3.94
C HIS A 145 -19.11 -5.24 3.94
N GLY A 146 -19.21 -4.06 3.33
CA GLY A 146 -20.39 -3.20 3.44
C GLY A 146 -20.47 -2.52 4.82
N PRO A 147 -21.67 -2.12 5.27
CA PRO A 147 -21.85 -1.43 6.54
C PRO A 147 -21.26 -2.22 7.72
N LEU A 148 -20.33 -1.59 8.43
CA LEU A 148 -19.67 -2.19 9.59
C LEU A 148 -20.50 -1.96 10.87
N SER A 149 -20.60 -3.00 11.71
CA SER A 149 -21.12 -2.81 13.07
C SER A 149 -20.25 -1.78 13.85
N ALA A 150 -20.83 -1.13 14.85
CA ALA A 150 -20.09 -0.15 15.68
C ALA A 150 -18.80 -0.72 16.31
N ALA A 151 -18.77 -2.01 16.69
CA ALA A 151 -17.58 -2.65 17.23
C ALA A 151 -16.44 -2.76 16.20
N HIS A 152 -16.75 -3.19 14.97
CA HIS A 152 -15.80 -3.27 13.86
C HIS A 152 -15.31 -1.89 13.41
N ALA A 153 -16.18 -0.88 13.41
CA ALA A 153 -15.78 0.50 13.13
C ALA A 153 -14.76 1.00 14.17
N ARG A 154 -15.00 0.79 15.47
CA ARG A 154 -14.03 1.13 16.53
C ARG A 154 -12.72 0.36 16.41
N TYR A 155 -12.78 -0.93 16.05
CA TYR A 155 -11.58 -1.73 15.80
C TYR A 155 -10.72 -1.15 14.67
N THR A 156 -11.31 -0.84 13.53
CA THR A 156 -10.59 -0.30 12.37
C THR A 156 -9.97 1.09 12.65
N VAL A 157 -10.58 1.89 13.53
CA VAL A 157 -9.97 3.13 14.03
C VAL A 157 -8.70 2.83 14.82
N ARG A 158 -8.74 1.87 15.77
CA ARG A 158 -7.56 1.48 16.57
C ARG A 158 -6.43 0.93 15.70
N VAL A 159 -6.76 0.14 14.68
CA VAL A 159 -5.77 -0.35 13.71
C VAL A 159 -5.14 0.82 12.93
N THR A 160 -5.93 1.80 12.50
CA THR A 160 -5.43 3.01 11.82
C THR A 160 -4.50 3.82 12.74
N GLN A 161 -4.82 3.91 14.04
CA GLN A 161 -3.94 4.54 15.05
C GLN A 161 -2.64 3.76 15.23
N ALA A 162 -2.71 2.43 15.32
CA ALA A 162 -1.53 1.58 15.46
C ALA A 162 -0.59 1.73 14.26
N TRP A 163 -1.11 1.76 13.03
CA TRP A 163 -0.31 2.04 11.83
C TRP A 163 0.30 3.44 11.84
N THR A 164 -0.46 4.46 12.25
CA THR A 164 0.08 5.82 12.41
C THR A 164 1.26 5.84 13.39
N LEU A 165 1.10 5.22 14.56
CA LEU A 165 2.14 5.18 15.59
C LEU A 165 3.36 4.38 15.12
N PHE A 166 3.14 3.25 14.44
CA PHE A 166 4.20 2.45 13.84
C PHE A 166 5.06 3.28 12.88
N PHE A 167 4.45 3.95 11.91
CA PHE A 167 5.21 4.77 10.96
C PHE A 167 5.89 5.97 11.63
N ALA A 168 5.26 6.59 12.62
CA ALA A 168 5.89 7.65 13.41
C ALA A 168 7.12 7.14 14.18
N ALA A 169 7.03 5.95 14.79
CA ALA A 169 8.15 5.31 15.45
C ALA A 169 9.26 4.93 14.47
N MET A 170 8.92 4.42 13.27
CA MET A 170 9.89 4.13 12.22
C MET A 170 10.68 5.37 11.79
N VAL A 171 9.99 6.50 11.61
CA VAL A 171 10.65 7.80 11.32
C VAL A 171 11.55 8.19 12.49
N GLY A 172 11.05 8.18 13.72
CA GLY A 172 11.83 8.57 14.90
C GLY A 172 13.08 7.72 15.11
N VAL A 173 12.96 6.39 15.04
CA VAL A 173 14.08 5.46 15.20
C VAL A 173 15.07 5.58 14.04
N SER A 174 14.58 5.74 12.80
CA SER A 174 15.44 5.96 11.63
C SER A 174 16.25 7.24 11.77
N THR A 175 15.62 8.35 12.18
CA THR A 175 16.31 9.63 12.44
C THR A 175 17.30 9.51 13.59
N LEU A 176 16.94 8.84 14.68
CA LEU A 176 17.84 8.68 15.82
C LEU A 176 19.08 7.86 15.46
N LEU A 177 18.89 6.73 14.76
CA LEU A 177 20.00 5.90 14.28
C LEU A 177 20.86 6.63 13.25
N PHE A 178 20.27 7.43 12.36
CA PHE A 178 21.04 8.20 11.39
C PHE A 178 21.93 9.26 12.04
N VAL A 179 21.45 9.90 13.12
CA VAL A 179 22.19 10.96 13.83
C VAL A 179 23.21 10.39 14.82
N LEU A 180 22.88 9.28 15.49
CA LEU A 180 23.68 8.75 16.61
C LEU A 180 24.51 7.50 16.28
N ALA A 181 24.21 6.79 15.19
CA ALA A 181 24.88 5.53 14.86
C ALA A 181 25.62 5.60 13.51
N PRO A 182 26.59 4.69 13.28
CA PRO A 182 27.22 4.56 11.98
C PRO A 182 26.21 4.25 10.88
N VAL A 183 26.45 4.75 9.66
CA VAL A 183 25.58 4.54 8.48
C VAL A 183 25.32 3.06 8.22
N ALA A 184 26.29 2.17 8.51
CA ALA A 184 26.12 0.73 8.41
C ALA A 184 25.01 0.20 9.35
N ALA A 185 24.98 0.64 10.61
CA ALA A 185 23.95 0.24 11.58
C ALA A 185 22.58 0.78 11.19
N TRP A 186 22.53 2.05 10.75
CA TRP A 186 21.31 2.67 10.25
C TRP A 186 20.77 1.94 8.99
N SER A 187 21.64 1.59 8.04
CA SER A 187 21.23 0.88 6.83
C SER A 187 20.74 -0.54 7.12
N GLY A 188 21.29 -1.22 8.14
CA GLY A 188 20.77 -2.48 8.65
C GLY A 188 19.34 -2.35 9.17
N PHE A 189 19.04 -1.27 9.92
CA PHE A 189 17.67 -0.98 10.35
C PHE A 189 16.74 -0.66 9.16
N ALA A 190 17.20 0.17 8.23
CA ALA A 190 16.40 0.60 7.08
C ALA A 190 16.05 -0.57 6.15
N ASN A 191 17.01 -1.46 5.86
CA ASN A 191 16.88 -2.49 4.82
C ASN A 191 16.45 -3.85 5.36
N LEU A 192 16.80 -4.20 6.60
CA LEU A 192 16.46 -5.52 7.17
C LEU A 192 15.39 -5.40 8.25
N ALA A 193 15.59 -4.51 9.23
CA ALA A 193 14.66 -4.42 10.36
C ALA A 193 13.30 -3.84 9.95
N THR A 194 13.28 -2.80 9.13
CA THR A 194 12.04 -2.16 8.65
C THR A 194 11.08 -3.15 8.00
N PRO A 195 11.48 -3.94 6.98
CA PRO A 195 10.55 -4.90 6.39
C PRO A 195 10.12 -6.00 7.35
N LEU A 196 11.03 -6.48 8.22
CA LEU A 196 10.68 -7.45 9.27
C LEU A 196 9.61 -6.89 10.22
N LEU A 197 9.78 -5.65 10.67
CA LEU A 197 8.83 -4.95 11.54
C LEU A 197 7.48 -4.74 10.87
N ILE A 198 7.46 -4.44 9.56
CA ILE A 198 6.23 -4.34 8.78
C ILE A 198 5.51 -5.70 8.73
N VAL A 199 6.24 -6.79 8.48
CA VAL A 199 5.67 -8.15 8.48
C VAL A 199 5.11 -8.50 9.86
N LEU A 200 5.85 -8.20 10.93
CA LEU A 200 5.40 -8.40 12.30
C LEU A 200 4.15 -7.58 12.63
N MET A 201 4.06 -6.34 12.14
CA MET A 201 2.88 -5.50 12.33
C MET A 201 1.64 -6.10 11.66
N PHE A 202 1.78 -6.62 10.43
CA PHE A 202 0.69 -7.35 9.78
C PHE A 202 0.32 -8.66 10.51
N ALA A 203 1.32 -9.40 10.99
CA ALA A 203 1.09 -10.63 11.75
C ALA A 203 0.35 -10.35 13.08
N ALA A 204 0.75 -9.28 13.78
CA ALA A 204 0.11 -8.83 15.01
C ALA A 204 -1.35 -8.40 14.76
N GLU A 205 -1.62 -7.68 13.66
CA GLU A 205 -2.98 -7.31 13.25
C GLU A 205 -3.83 -8.55 12.94
N ALA A 206 -3.27 -9.53 12.22
CA ALA A 206 -3.95 -10.77 11.88
C ALA A 206 -4.24 -11.63 13.11
N LEU A 207 -3.31 -11.72 14.05
CA LEU A 207 -3.49 -12.45 15.31
C LEU A 207 -4.52 -11.77 16.20
N TYR A 208 -4.43 -10.44 16.37
CA TYR A 208 -5.41 -9.68 17.13
C TYR A 208 -6.81 -9.84 16.54
N ARG A 209 -6.94 -9.80 15.21
CA ARG A 209 -8.21 -10.03 14.51
C ARG A 209 -8.78 -11.42 14.80
N ARG A 210 -7.94 -12.46 14.81
CA ARG A 210 -8.34 -13.84 15.16
C ARG A 210 -8.83 -13.97 16.60
N ILE A 211 -8.14 -13.33 17.54
CA ILE A 211 -8.48 -13.39 18.98
C ILE A 211 -9.72 -12.56 19.29
N ALA A 212 -9.82 -11.33 18.75
CA ALA A 212 -10.91 -10.40 19.05
C ALA A 212 -12.22 -10.74 18.31
N PHE A 213 -12.14 -11.42 17.16
CA PHE A 213 -13.30 -11.77 16.34
C PHE A 213 -13.27 -13.23 15.84
N PRO A 214 -13.30 -14.22 16.74
CA PRO A 214 -13.21 -15.63 16.38
C PRO A 214 -14.40 -16.11 15.52
N GLY A 215 -15.57 -15.46 15.62
CA GLY A 215 -16.79 -15.80 14.88
C GLY A 215 -16.89 -15.25 13.45
N MET A 216 -15.95 -14.42 13.00
CA MET A 216 -15.95 -13.95 11.60
C MET A 216 -15.38 -15.02 10.68
N ARG A 217 -16.07 -15.31 9.56
CA ARG A 217 -15.49 -16.07 8.44
C ARG A 217 -14.26 -15.31 7.93
N HIS A 218 -13.08 -15.78 8.32
CA HIS A 218 -11.78 -15.19 7.96
C HIS A 218 -11.55 -15.36 6.46
N ARG A 219 -12.02 -14.41 5.65
CA ARG A 219 -11.59 -14.33 4.25
C ARG A 219 -10.27 -13.57 4.19
N GLY A 220 -9.28 -14.16 3.53
CA GLY A 220 -7.86 -13.82 3.69
C GLY A 220 -7.46 -12.44 3.16
N LEU A 221 -6.19 -12.09 3.40
CA LEU A 221 -5.50 -10.85 3.00
C LEU A 221 -5.74 -10.42 1.53
N LEU A 222 -6.04 -11.37 0.64
CA LEU A 222 -6.37 -11.13 -0.77
C LEU A 222 -7.67 -10.32 -0.96
N ASP A 223 -8.65 -10.45 -0.06
CA ASP A 223 -9.89 -9.66 -0.12
C ASP A 223 -9.64 -8.21 0.29
N ALA A 224 -8.64 -7.96 1.16
CA ALA A 224 -8.20 -6.59 1.47
C ALA A 224 -7.59 -5.90 0.25
N VAL A 225 -6.81 -6.63 -0.54
CA VAL A 225 -6.23 -6.14 -1.80
C VAL A 225 -7.32 -5.92 -2.85
N HIS A 226 -8.30 -6.82 -2.97
CA HIS A 226 -9.43 -6.66 -3.89
C HIS A 226 -10.32 -5.48 -3.50
N GLY A 227 -10.61 -5.29 -2.22
CA GLY A 227 -11.32 -4.13 -1.71
C GLY A 227 -10.59 -2.81 -1.92
N TYR A 228 -9.27 -2.80 -1.73
CA TYR A 228 -8.46 -1.63 -2.03
C TYR A 228 -8.50 -1.28 -3.52
N ARG A 229 -8.41 -2.28 -4.41
CA ARG A 229 -8.54 -2.08 -5.86
C ARG A 229 -9.93 -1.56 -6.22
N ALA A 230 -10.99 -2.12 -5.65
CA ALA A 230 -12.38 -1.69 -5.86
C ALA A 230 -12.63 -0.24 -5.40
N LEU A 231 -12.06 0.15 -4.25
CA LEU A 231 -12.11 1.52 -3.74
C LEU A 231 -11.36 2.49 -4.64
N MET A 232 -10.19 2.09 -5.14
CA MET A 232 -9.40 2.92 -6.05
C MET A 232 -10.05 3.05 -7.43
N THR A 233 -10.71 2.01 -7.93
CA THR A 233 -11.52 2.11 -9.16
C THR A 233 -12.76 2.96 -8.96
N ALA A 234 -13.45 2.86 -7.81
CA ALA A 234 -14.61 3.70 -7.51
C ALA A 234 -14.24 5.18 -7.33
N ARG A 235 -13.06 5.48 -6.79
CA ARG A 235 -12.51 6.84 -6.71
C ARG A 235 -12.10 7.37 -8.08
N ALA A 236 -11.47 6.55 -8.91
CA ALA A 236 -11.11 6.92 -10.26
C ALA A 236 -12.33 7.12 -11.17
N ALA A 237 -13.42 6.39 -10.90
CA ALA A 237 -14.70 6.49 -11.62
C ALA A 237 -15.60 7.64 -11.14
N ARG A 238 -15.16 8.47 -10.18
CA ARG A 238 -15.83 9.74 -9.83
C ARG A 238 -15.03 10.94 -10.37
N PRO A 239 -15.07 11.23 -11.68
CA PRO A 239 -14.65 12.53 -12.18
C PRO A 239 -15.73 13.56 -11.84
N GLY A 240 -15.40 14.52 -10.98
CA GLY A 240 -16.17 15.75 -10.79
C GLY A 240 -17.51 15.62 -10.05
N LEU A 241 -17.51 15.97 -8.77
CA LEU A 241 -18.65 16.71 -8.21
C LEU A 241 -18.15 18.14 -7.94
N PRO A 242 -18.86 19.18 -8.43
CA PRO A 242 -18.54 20.57 -8.13
C PRO A 242 -18.53 20.82 -6.62
N ARG A 243 -17.69 21.78 -6.22
CA ARG A 243 -17.53 22.26 -4.84
C ARG A 243 -18.84 22.73 -4.23
#